data_AF-A0A3P7J0B6-F1
#
_entry.id   AF-A0A3P7J0B6-F1
#
_cell.length_a   1.000
_cell.length_b   1.000
_cell.length_c   1.000
_cell.angle_alpha   90.00
_cell.angle_beta   90.00
_cell.angle_gamma   90.00
#
_symmetry.space_group_name_H-M   'P 1'
#
loop_
_entity.id
_entity.type
_entity.pdbx_description
1 polymer ?
#
loop_
_entity_poly.entity_id
_entity_poly.type
_entity_poly.pdbx_seq_one_letter_code
_entity_poly.pdbx_strand_id
1 'polypeptide(L)'
;MGRYAEAEGFYQQQLTLARQLREVVPIKRGFTKLSILAFETTQWARCLEMTKNALTLARLCRDYPSKAHMLLLTARAESQRGNNDVSLNIFEKTVLECERHELNATLAIATRYMVLKHLRHHISLFEWETDQKEKLRSLVRLTRFDPDLDHLTSLSIIAAAKKATSSMSGQDRVGCK
;
A
#
# COMPACT_ATOMS: atom_id res chain seq x y z
N MET A 1 -4.79 20.26 13.80
CA MET A 1 -4.44 21.16 12.68
C MET A 1 -3.23 22.06 12.99
N GLY A 2 -3.19 22.79 14.12
CA GLY A 2 -2.08 23.72 14.43
C GLY A 2 -0.66 23.10 14.46
N ARG A 3 -0.51 21.92 15.08
CA ARG A 3 0.79 21.22 15.19
C ARG A 3 1.39 20.80 13.85
N TYR A 4 0.56 20.61 12.81
CA TYR A 4 1.02 20.22 11.49
C TYR A 4 1.60 21.40 10.72
N ALA A 5 0.97 22.57 10.82
CA ALA A 5 1.49 23.80 10.21
C ALA A 5 2.83 24.23 10.84
N GLU A 6 2.96 24.10 12.16
CA GLU A 6 4.23 24.34 12.87
C GLU A 6 5.33 23.37 12.41
N ALA A 7 5.01 22.07 12.36
CA ALA A 7 5.95 21.06 11.87
C ALA A 7 6.38 21.33 10.42
N GLU A 8 5.46 21.77 9.58
CA GLU A 8 5.76 22.17 8.21
C GLU A 8 6.78 23.31 8.16
N GLY A 9 6.55 24.36 8.98
CA GLY A 9 7.46 25.50 9.10
C GLY A 9 8.87 25.07 9.51
N PHE A 10 8.99 24.21 10.53
CA PHE A 10 10.28 23.69 10.96
C PHE A 10 10.98 22.86 9.87
N TYR A 11 10.27 22.00 9.16
CA TYR A 11 10.88 21.21 8.08
C TYR A 11 11.28 22.06 6.87
N GLN A 12 10.52 23.10 6.54
CA GLN A 12 10.90 24.05 5.48
C GLN A 12 12.13 24.89 5.87
N GLN A 13 12.22 25.33 7.12
CA GLN A 13 13.41 26.01 7.65
C GLN A 13 14.63 25.08 7.61
N GLN A 14 14.48 23.84 8.08
CA GLN A 14 15.52 22.82 7.99
C GLN A 14 16.00 22.61 6.54
N LEU A 15 15.07 22.50 5.59
CA LEU A 15 15.40 22.32 4.18
C LEU A 15 16.15 23.54 3.61
N THR A 16 15.77 24.75 4.01
CA THR A 16 16.41 26.00 3.59
C THR A 16 17.85 26.08 4.11
N LEU A 17 18.05 25.82 5.41
CA LEU A 17 19.38 25.78 6.02
C LEU A 17 20.24 24.69 5.39
N ALA A 18 19.69 23.49 5.20
CA ALA A 18 20.40 22.38 4.59
C ALA A 18 20.85 22.67 3.14
N ARG A 19 20.04 23.43 2.38
CA ARG A 19 20.42 23.91 1.03
C ARG A 19 21.54 24.95 1.08
N GLN A 20 21.50 25.88 2.03
CA GLN A 20 22.55 26.88 2.22
C GLN A 20 23.89 26.21 2.58
N LEU A 21 23.84 25.19 3.45
CA LEU A 21 25.00 24.38 3.85
C LEU A 21 25.41 23.33 2.79
N ARG A 22 24.61 23.16 1.72
CA ARG A 22 24.80 22.17 0.65
C ARG A 22 24.91 20.72 1.16
N GLU A 23 24.26 20.41 2.28
CA GLU A 23 24.31 19.07 2.85
C GLU A 23 23.20 18.18 2.29
N VAL A 24 23.59 17.11 1.59
CA VAL A 24 22.64 16.22 0.89
C VAL A 24 21.75 15.43 1.87
N VAL A 25 22.31 14.99 3.00
CA VAL A 25 21.60 14.14 3.98
C VAL A 25 20.47 14.89 4.68
N PRO A 26 20.67 16.11 5.23
CA PRO A 26 19.58 16.88 5.81
C PRO A 26 18.56 17.37 4.77
N ILE A 27 18.98 17.68 3.53
CA ILE A 27 18.04 18.00 2.44
C ILE A 27 17.09 16.81 2.20
N LYS A 28 17.64 15.60 2.05
CA LYS A 28 16.85 14.38 1.89
C LYS A 28 15.89 14.19 3.07
N ARG A 29 16.37 14.34 4.30
CA ARG A 29 15.56 14.21 5.52
C ARG A 29 14.41 15.20 5.55
N GLY A 30 14.65 16.45 5.15
CA GLY A 30 13.61 17.48 5.01
C GLY A 30 12.51 17.05 4.04
N PHE A 31 12.88 16.57 2.85
CA PHE A 31 11.90 16.06 1.88
C PHE A 31 11.12 14.85 2.41
N THR A 32 11.79 13.90 3.07
CA THR A 32 11.12 12.75 3.71
C THR A 32 10.07 13.21 4.72
N LYS A 33 10.42 14.15 5.61
CA LYS A 33 9.49 14.63 6.63
C LYS A 33 8.32 15.43 6.06
N LEU A 34 8.58 16.29 5.07
CA LEU A 34 7.53 17.01 4.35
C LEU A 34 6.60 16.05 3.59
N SER A 35 7.12 14.95 3.04
CA SER A 35 6.31 13.95 2.35
C SER A 35 5.34 13.21 3.28
N ILE A 36 5.81 12.85 4.49
CA ILE A 36 4.98 12.21 5.51
C ILE A 36 3.89 13.17 6.00
N LEU A 37 4.28 14.42 6.26
CA LEU A 37 3.34 15.46 6.67
C LEU A 37 2.26 15.74 5.60
N ALA A 38 2.66 15.81 4.33
CA ALA A 38 1.74 15.94 3.20
C ALA A 38 0.80 14.73 3.09
N PHE A 39 1.28 13.52 3.39
CA PHE A 39 0.44 12.32 3.43
C PHE A 39 -0.59 12.38 4.56
N GLU A 40 -0.18 12.78 5.77
CA GLU A 40 -1.07 12.89 6.94
C GLU A 40 -2.12 14.01 6.79
N THR A 41 -1.75 15.09 6.08
CA THR A 41 -2.67 16.20 5.77
C THR A 41 -3.48 15.96 4.49
N THR A 42 -3.44 14.76 3.92
CA THR A 42 -4.18 14.34 2.70
C THR A 42 -3.83 15.14 1.43
N GLN A 43 -2.67 15.81 1.43
CA GLN A 43 -2.14 16.56 0.29
C GLN A 43 -1.38 15.61 -0.66
N TRP A 44 -2.10 14.73 -1.35
CA TRP A 44 -1.51 13.64 -2.13
C TRP A 44 -0.55 14.11 -3.23
N ALA A 45 -0.91 15.15 -4.00
CA ALA A 45 -0.06 15.69 -5.06
C ALA A 45 1.29 16.21 -4.51
N ARG A 46 1.24 16.93 -3.40
CA ARG A 46 2.43 17.44 -2.72
C ARG A 46 3.28 16.32 -2.12
N CYS A 47 2.64 15.28 -1.56
CA CYS A 47 3.34 14.09 -1.09
C CYS A 47 4.15 13.44 -2.23
N LEU A 48 3.57 13.32 -3.43
CA LEU A 48 4.24 12.75 -4.60
C LEU A 48 5.44 13.58 -5.06
N GLU A 49 5.34 14.91 -5.04
CA GLU A 49 6.49 15.78 -5.34
C GLU A 49 7.62 15.63 -4.34
N MET A 50 7.29 15.63 -3.03
CA MET A 50 8.30 15.52 -1.97
C MET A 50 8.95 14.13 -1.95
N THR A 51 8.17 13.06 -2.15
CA THR A 51 8.70 11.68 -2.26
C THR A 51 9.58 11.53 -3.49
N LYS A 52 9.25 12.15 -4.64
CA LYS A 52 10.11 12.14 -5.84
C LYS A 52 11.48 12.77 -5.57
N ASN A 53 11.51 13.93 -4.90
CA ASN A 53 12.76 14.60 -4.53
C ASN A 53 13.56 13.78 -3.50
N ALA A 54 12.88 13.18 -2.52
CA ALA A 54 13.52 12.28 -1.55
C ALA A 54 14.09 11.02 -2.22
N LEU A 55 13.39 10.43 -3.20
CA LEU A 55 13.84 9.26 -3.96
C LEU A 55 15.09 9.56 -4.78
N THR A 56 15.17 10.71 -5.43
CA THR A 56 16.37 11.09 -6.18
C THR A 56 17.59 11.18 -5.28
N LEU A 57 17.42 11.74 -4.08
CA LEU A 57 18.50 11.88 -3.10
C LEU A 57 18.84 10.54 -2.43
N ALA A 58 17.85 9.71 -2.13
CA ALA A 58 18.07 8.37 -1.57
C ALA A 58 18.87 7.49 -2.54
N ARG A 59 18.61 7.59 -3.85
CA ARG A 59 19.41 6.92 -4.88
C ARG A 59 20.85 7.42 -4.91
N LEU A 60 21.07 8.73 -4.85
CA LEU A 60 22.41 9.33 -4.82
C LEU A 60 23.20 8.90 -3.58
N CYS A 61 22.55 8.87 -2.42
CA CYS A 61 23.18 8.49 -1.15
C CYS A 61 23.28 6.97 -0.94
N ARG A 62 22.79 6.14 -1.87
CA ARG A 62 22.65 4.67 -1.70
C ARG A 62 21.92 4.28 -0.40
N ASP A 63 20.93 5.08 -0.02
CA ASP A 63 20.10 4.82 1.17
C ASP A 63 18.87 3.99 0.77
N TYR A 64 19.04 2.67 0.81
CA TYR A 64 18.01 1.71 0.46
C TYR A 64 16.79 1.74 1.40
N PRO A 65 16.94 1.85 2.75
CA PRO A 65 15.80 2.00 3.65
C PRO A 65 14.92 3.22 3.32
N SER A 66 15.54 4.38 3.11
CA SER A 66 14.81 5.60 2.74
C SER A 66 14.14 5.45 1.38
N LYS A 67 14.83 4.83 0.40
CA LYS A 67 14.27 4.57 -0.94
C LYS A 67 13.02 3.69 -0.84
N ALA A 68 13.09 2.56 -0.15
CA ALA A 68 11.95 1.66 0.05
C ALA A 68 10.78 2.37 0.75
N HIS A 69 11.06 3.14 1.81
CA HIS A 69 10.03 3.90 2.52
C HIS A 69 9.35 4.96 1.63
N MET A 70 10.12 5.66 0.78
CA MET A 70 9.55 6.64 -0.15
C MET A 70 8.72 5.97 -1.27
N LEU A 71 9.14 4.80 -1.77
CA LEU A 71 8.34 4.03 -2.72
C LEU A 71 7.00 3.60 -2.09
N LEU A 72 7.03 3.13 -0.84
CA LEU A 72 5.84 2.76 -0.10
C LEU A 72 4.86 3.94 0.06
N LEU A 73 5.37 5.13 0.44
CA LEU A 73 4.55 6.34 0.56
C LEU A 73 3.96 6.77 -0.80
N THR A 74 4.76 6.68 -1.86
CA THR A 74 4.31 6.98 -3.23
C THR A 74 3.18 6.04 -3.65
N ALA A 75 3.33 4.73 -3.44
CA ALA A 75 2.30 3.74 -3.75
C ALA A 75 1.01 4.00 -2.98
N ARG A 76 1.10 4.33 -1.69
CA ARG A 76 -0.07 4.67 -0.87
C ARG A 76 -0.75 5.95 -1.36
N ALA A 77 0.01 7.00 -1.66
CA ALA A 77 -0.54 8.26 -2.17
C ALA A 77 -1.23 8.08 -3.53
N GLU A 78 -0.66 7.31 -4.46
CA GLU A 78 -1.31 6.99 -5.74
C GLU A 78 -2.59 6.16 -5.55
N SER A 79 -2.58 5.21 -4.60
CA SER A 79 -3.81 4.49 -4.27
C SER A 79 -4.91 5.40 -3.74
N GLN A 80 -4.58 6.45 -2.97
CA GLN A 80 -5.57 7.39 -2.44
C GLN A 80 -6.13 8.31 -3.53
N ARG A 81 -5.36 8.54 -4.60
CA ARG A 81 -5.82 9.28 -5.80
C ARG A 81 -6.69 8.44 -6.75
N GLY A 82 -6.82 7.14 -6.51
CA GLY A 82 -7.57 6.21 -7.37
C GLY A 82 -6.73 5.54 -8.46
N ASN A 83 -5.43 5.84 -8.55
CA ASN A 83 -4.51 5.26 -9.53
C ASN A 83 -4.02 3.87 -9.06
N ASN A 84 -4.96 2.92 -8.94
CA ASN A 84 -4.70 1.61 -8.34
C ASN A 84 -3.64 0.79 -9.11
N ASP A 85 -3.66 0.82 -10.44
CA ASP A 85 -2.70 0.04 -11.26
C ASP A 85 -1.27 0.55 -11.10
N VAL A 86 -1.11 1.87 -11.09
CA VAL A 86 0.18 2.52 -10.84
C VAL A 86 0.66 2.22 -9.42
N SER A 87 -0.24 2.30 -8.45
CA SER A 87 0.04 1.98 -7.05
C SER A 87 0.52 0.54 -6.87
N LEU A 88 -0.14 -0.44 -7.49
CA LEU A 88 0.26 -1.85 -7.43
C LEU A 88 1.66 -2.09 -8.00
N ASN A 89 1.95 -1.52 -9.17
CA ASN A 89 3.29 -1.60 -9.78
C ASN A 89 4.37 -0.98 -8.86
N ILE A 90 4.06 0.12 -8.18
CA ILE A 90 5.00 0.74 -7.22
C ILE A 90 5.14 -0.15 -5.96
N PHE A 91 4.07 -0.78 -5.47
CA PHE A 91 4.17 -1.74 -4.36
C PHE A 91 5.05 -2.93 -4.72
N GLU A 92 4.90 -3.51 -5.91
CA GLU A 92 5.76 -4.60 -6.41
C GLU A 92 7.24 -4.18 -6.43
N LYS A 93 7.54 -2.98 -6.93
CA LYS A 93 8.89 -2.41 -6.89
C LYS A 93 9.40 -2.21 -5.47
N THR A 94 8.51 -1.87 -4.54
CA THR A 94 8.86 -1.69 -3.12
C THR A 94 9.23 -3.03 -2.49
N VAL A 95 8.44 -4.08 -2.74
CA VAL A 95 8.71 -5.45 -2.26
C VAL A 95 10.05 -5.93 -2.79
N LEU A 96 10.29 -5.82 -4.10
CA LEU A 96 11.55 -6.23 -4.73
C LEU A 96 12.77 -5.49 -4.14
N GLU A 97 12.64 -4.19 -3.89
CA GLU A 97 13.71 -3.41 -3.27
C GLU A 97 13.97 -3.85 -1.82
N CYS A 98 12.90 -4.13 -1.06
CA CYS A 98 13.02 -4.61 0.31
C CYS A 98 13.65 -5.99 0.38
N GLU A 99 13.28 -6.92 -0.51
CA GLU A 99 13.85 -8.26 -0.58
C GLU A 99 15.35 -8.23 -0.89
N ARG A 100 15.77 -7.36 -1.82
CA ARG A 100 17.19 -7.18 -2.19
C ARG A 100 18.08 -6.69 -1.05
N HIS A 101 17.50 -5.98 -0.08
CA HIS A 101 18.23 -5.30 0.99
C HIS A 101 17.76 -5.73 2.39
N GLU A 102 17.02 -6.84 2.49
CA GLU A 102 16.54 -7.44 3.74
C GLU A 102 15.77 -6.46 4.65
N LEU A 103 14.97 -5.58 4.05
CA LEU A 103 14.22 -4.53 4.75
C LEU A 103 12.87 -5.06 5.28
N ASN A 104 12.93 -5.90 6.31
CA ASN A 104 11.79 -6.67 6.81
C ASN A 104 10.58 -5.83 7.24
N ALA A 105 10.79 -4.68 7.88
CA ALA A 105 9.69 -3.84 8.36
C ALA A 105 8.88 -3.22 7.21
N THR A 106 9.57 -2.66 6.21
CA THR A 106 8.91 -2.08 5.03
C THR A 106 8.36 -3.16 4.09
N LEU A 107 9.01 -4.32 4.03
CA LEU A 107 8.54 -5.50 3.32
C LEU A 107 7.17 -5.94 3.84
N ALA A 108 7.06 -6.16 5.15
CA ALA A 108 5.81 -6.60 5.79
C ALA A 108 4.64 -5.64 5.52
N ILE A 109 4.90 -4.33 5.53
CA ILE A 109 3.87 -3.34 5.22
C ILE A 109 3.48 -3.39 3.73
N ALA A 110 4.47 -3.43 2.82
CA ALA A 110 4.21 -3.47 1.39
C ALA A 110 3.42 -4.73 0.97
N THR A 111 3.83 -5.90 1.47
CA THR A 111 3.15 -7.18 1.19
C THR A 111 1.73 -7.19 1.77
N ARG A 112 1.53 -6.71 3.01
CA ARG A 112 0.19 -6.60 3.61
C ARG A 112 -0.73 -5.70 2.79
N TYR A 113 -0.23 -4.57 2.28
CA TYR A 113 -1.02 -3.70 1.40
C TYR A 113 -1.39 -4.36 0.08
N MET A 114 -0.46 -5.09 -0.55
CA MET A 114 -0.73 -5.85 -1.78
C MET A 114 -1.81 -6.91 -1.57
N VAL A 115 -1.68 -7.71 -0.50
CA VAL A 115 -2.65 -8.76 -0.15
C VAL A 115 -4.02 -8.15 0.10
N LEU A 116 -4.13 -7.11 0.94
CA LEU A 116 -5.40 -6.44 1.22
C LEU A 116 -6.07 -5.89 -0.04
N LYS A 117 -5.28 -5.33 -0.98
CA LYS A 117 -5.82 -4.84 -2.26
C LYS A 117 -6.33 -5.96 -3.15
N HIS A 118 -5.57 -7.06 -3.26
CA HIS A 118 -6.01 -8.26 -3.97
C HIS A 118 -7.30 -8.83 -3.38
N LEU A 119 -7.37 -8.99 -2.06
CA LEU A 119 -8.56 -9.48 -1.36
C LEU A 119 -9.76 -8.56 -1.62
N ARG A 120 -9.58 -7.23 -1.52
CA ARG A 120 -10.66 -6.26 -1.77
C ARG A 120 -11.17 -6.31 -3.21
N HIS A 121 -10.28 -6.51 -4.17
CA HIS A 121 -10.66 -6.68 -5.57
C HIS A 121 -11.50 -7.96 -5.77
N HIS A 122 -11.05 -9.09 -5.23
CA HIS A 122 -11.80 -10.36 -5.32
C HIS A 122 -13.15 -10.31 -4.60
N ILE A 123 -13.25 -9.66 -3.44
CA ILE A 123 -14.53 -9.44 -2.75
C ILE A 123 -15.46 -8.58 -3.61
N SER A 124 -14.96 -7.52 -4.24
CA SER A 124 -15.77 -6.66 -5.10
C SER A 124 -16.28 -7.41 -6.34
N LEU A 125 -15.46 -8.26 -6.96
CA LEU A 125 -15.87 -9.09 -8.09
C LEU A 125 -16.94 -10.10 -7.69
N PHE A 126 -16.86 -10.64 -6.47
CA PHE A 126 -17.78 -11.64 -5.96
C PHE A 126 -19.24 -11.15 -5.92
N GLU A 127 -19.47 -9.86 -5.69
CA GLU A 127 -20.81 -9.25 -5.71
C GLU A 127 -21.44 -9.24 -7.11
N TRP A 128 -20.62 -9.27 -8.17
CA TRP A 128 -21.06 -9.15 -9.57
C TRP A 128 -20.86 -10.44 -10.40
N GLU A 129 -20.12 -11.42 -9.89
CA GLU A 129 -19.92 -12.72 -10.54
C GLU A 129 -21.23 -13.53 -10.53
N THR A 130 -21.87 -13.69 -11.69
CA THR A 130 -23.05 -14.56 -11.86
C THR A 130 -22.66 -16.02 -12.07
N ASP A 131 -21.45 -16.28 -12.59
CA ASP A 131 -20.92 -17.63 -12.80
C ASP A 131 -20.37 -18.23 -11.50
N GLN A 132 -20.94 -19.37 -11.14
CA GLN A 132 -20.67 -20.11 -9.91
C GLN A 132 -19.24 -20.67 -9.85
N LYS A 133 -18.61 -20.91 -11.01
CA LYS A 133 -17.24 -21.43 -11.10
C LYS A 133 -16.19 -20.35 -10.82
N GLU A 134 -16.42 -19.12 -11.27
CA GLU A 134 -15.54 -17.99 -10.97
C GLU A 134 -15.64 -17.57 -9.49
N LYS A 135 -16.85 -17.60 -8.93
CA LYS A 135 -17.06 -17.41 -7.48
C LYS A 135 -16.20 -18.35 -6.64
N LEU A 136 -16.20 -19.64 -6.97
CA LEU A 136 -15.38 -20.64 -6.27
C LEU A 136 -13.88 -20.42 -6.47
N ARG A 137 -13.43 -19.99 -7.67
CA ARG A 137 -12.02 -19.65 -7.92
C ARG A 137 -11.58 -18.44 -7.10
N SER A 138 -12.41 -17.39 -7.04
CA SER A 138 -12.18 -16.22 -6.21
C SER A 138 -12.13 -16.59 -4.73
N LEU A 139 -13.02 -17.48 -4.25
CA LEU A 139 -13.01 -18.03 -2.89
C LEU A 139 -11.75 -18.82 -2.54
N VAL A 140 -11.30 -19.70 -3.44
CA VAL A 140 -10.06 -20.49 -3.26
C VAL A 140 -8.80 -19.61 -3.28
N ARG A 141 -8.81 -18.52 -4.06
CA ARG A 141 -7.74 -17.52 -4.02
C ARG A 141 -7.75 -16.77 -2.69
N LEU A 142 -8.92 -16.37 -2.19
CA LEU A 142 -9.08 -15.70 -0.89
C LEU A 142 -8.58 -16.57 0.28
N THR A 143 -8.84 -17.88 0.28
CA THR A 143 -8.42 -18.79 1.37
C THR A 143 -6.93 -19.16 1.36
N ARG A 144 -6.23 -18.98 0.24
CA ARG A 144 -4.77 -19.22 0.15
C ARG A 144 -3.92 -18.13 0.82
N PHE A 145 -4.48 -16.96 1.11
CA PHE A 145 -3.75 -15.83 1.70
C PHE A 145 -3.79 -15.81 3.25
N ASP A 146 -4.29 -16.87 3.89
CA ASP A 146 -4.76 -16.85 5.29
C ASP A 146 -3.84 -17.52 6.34
N PRO A 147 -2.56 -17.13 6.50
CA PRO A 147 -1.89 -17.31 7.79
C PRO A 147 -1.83 -16.02 8.64
N ASP A 148 -2.00 -14.83 8.08
CA ASP A 148 -1.71 -13.55 8.77
C ASP A 148 -2.84 -12.50 8.70
N LEU A 149 -4.07 -12.88 8.35
CA LEU A 149 -5.19 -11.93 8.32
C LEU A 149 -5.72 -11.67 9.74
N ASP A 150 -5.85 -10.39 10.11
CA ASP A 150 -6.47 -10.00 11.40
C ASP A 150 -7.83 -10.70 11.57
N HIS A 151 -8.13 -11.17 12.79
CA HIS A 151 -9.29 -12.04 13.07
C HIS A 151 -10.64 -11.45 12.60
N LEU A 152 -10.77 -10.12 12.57
CA LEU A 152 -11.99 -9.44 12.14
C LEU A 152 -12.20 -9.59 10.62
N THR A 153 -11.11 -9.47 9.85
CA THR A 153 -11.14 -9.67 8.40
C THR A 153 -11.37 -11.12 8.04
N SER A 154 -10.75 -12.07 8.74
CA SER A 154 -11.00 -13.50 8.51
C SER A 154 -12.45 -13.86 8.84
N LEU A 155 -13.02 -13.34 9.93
CA LEU A 155 -14.44 -13.51 10.25
C LEU A 155 -15.38 -12.94 9.19
N SER A 156 -15.07 -11.79 8.61
CA SER A 156 -15.88 -11.20 7.53
C SER A 156 -15.85 -12.05 6.25
N ILE A 157 -14.69 -12.63 5.92
CA ILE A 157 -14.51 -13.55 4.78
C ILE A 157 -15.24 -14.87 5.05
N ILE A 158 -15.11 -15.43 6.25
CA ILE A 158 -15.83 -16.64 6.67
C ILE A 158 -17.34 -16.40 6.64
N ALA A 159 -17.82 -15.24 7.09
CA ALA A 159 -19.24 -14.88 7.03
C ALA A 159 -19.75 -14.74 5.59
N ALA A 160 -18.96 -14.11 4.69
CA ALA A 160 -19.29 -14.00 3.28
C ALA A 160 -19.28 -15.37 2.57
N ALA A 161 -18.28 -16.21 2.86
CA ALA A 161 -18.20 -17.58 2.37
C ALA A 161 -19.37 -18.44 2.85
N LYS A 162 -19.73 -18.34 4.14
CA LYS A 162 -20.86 -19.07 4.73
C LYS A 162 -22.19 -18.64 4.12
N LYS A 163 -22.39 -17.34 3.90
CA LYS A 163 -23.57 -16.78 3.22
C LYS A 163 -23.69 -17.30 1.77
N ALA A 164 -22.57 -17.40 1.05
CA ALA A 164 -22.53 -18.00 -0.28
C ALA A 164 -22.83 -19.50 -0.26
N THR A 165 -22.29 -20.26 0.70
CA THR A 165 -22.61 -21.69 0.84
C THR A 165 -24.06 -21.95 1.24
N SER A 166 -24.69 -21.06 2.02
CA SER A 166 -26.12 -21.17 2.34
C SER A 166 -27.04 -20.86 1.17
N SER A 167 -26.58 -20.13 0.15
CA SER A 167 -27.32 -19.96 -1.12
C SER A 167 -27.07 -21.10 -2.11
N MET A 168 -26.15 -22.04 -1.82
CA MET A 168 -25.80 -23.19 -2.68
C MET A 168 -26.72 -24.41 -2.49
N SER A 169 -27.60 -24.45 -1.47
CA SER A 169 -28.50 -25.58 -1.26
C SER A 169 -29.78 -25.44 -2.10
N GLY A 170 -29.72 -25.86 -3.37
CA GLY A 170 -30.95 -25.96 -4.17
C GLY A 170 -30.81 -26.53 -5.59
N GLN A 171 -29.75 -26.23 -6.35
CA GLN A 171 -29.79 -26.48 -7.81
C GLN A 171 -28.68 -27.35 -8.42
N ASP A 172 -27.58 -27.68 -7.74
CA ASP A 172 -26.50 -28.49 -8.34
C ASP A 172 -26.41 -29.93 -7.81
N ARG A 173 -27.54 -30.62 -7.67
CA ARG A 173 -27.55 -32.09 -7.53
C ARG A 173 -27.75 -32.84 -8.85
N VAL A 174 -27.84 -32.16 -9.98
CA VAL A 174 -28.03 -32.79 -11.29
C VAL A 174 -26.89 -32.36 -12.22
N GLY A 175 -25.73 -33.01 -12.10
CA GLY A 175 -24.61 -32.66 -12.97
C GLY A 175 -23.28 -33.37 -12.75
N CYS A 176 -23.26 -34.59 -12.21
CA CYS A 176 -22.11 -35.48 -12.36
C CYS A 176 -22.63 -36.93 -12.41
N LYS A 177 -22.59 -37.51 -13.61
CA LYS A 177 -22.50 -38.96 -13.77
C LYS A 177 -21.08 -39.39 -13.48
#